data_AF-A0AAW2U898-F1
#
_entry.id   AF-A0AAW2U898-F1
#
_cell.length_a   1.000
_cell.length_b   1.000
_cell.length_c   1.000
_cell.angle_alpha   90.00
_cell.angle_beta   90.00
_cell.angle_gamma   90.00
#
_symmetry.space_group_name_H-M   'P 1'
#
loop_
_entity.id
_entity.type
_entity.pdbx_description
1 polymer ?
#
loop_
_entity_poly.entity_id
_entity_poly.type
_entity_poly.pdbx_seq_one_letter_code
_entity_poly.pdbx_strand_id
1 'polypeptide(L)'
;MPSLTDLEGDNGGSEYEVVVVNRKIDPALEELIQIAHCVVLDCPTTEITLLIQRLAELVTGHLGGPVRDANIILAKWMERSLELRTSLHTTVLPIGSLRVGLSRHRALLFKKLFPNIVVSTRNLVQKEETSKQKQISMTPPK
;
A
#
# COMPACT_ATOMS: atom_id res chain seq x y z
N MET A 1 21.70 -3.20 12.55
CA MET A 1 20.87 -3.91 11.55
C MET A 1 21.81 -4.72 10.68
N PRO A 2 21.49 -5.98 10.35
CA PRO A 2 22.25 -6.74 9.36
C PRO A 2 22.17 -6.07 7.99
N SER A 3 23.22 -6.20 7.19
CA SER A 3 23.27 -5.72 5.81
C SER A 3 22.47 -6.66 4.88
N LEU A 4 22.06 -6.17 3.71
CA LEU A 4 21.29 -6.97 2.76
C LEU A 4 22.07 -8.21 2.29
N THR A 5 23.39 -8.10 2.21
CA THR A 5 24.34 -9.18 1.93
C THR A 5 24.41 -10.24 3.03
N ASP A 6 24.15 -9.89 4.30
CA ASP A 6 24.14 -10.86 5.40
C ASP A 6 22.91 -11.81 5.33
N LEU A 7 21.89 -11.44 4.56
CA LEU A 7 20.67 -12.22 4.34
C LEU A 7 20.75 -13.10 3.07
N GLU A 8 21.74 -12.87 2.19
CA GLU A 8 21.94 -13.67 0.98
C GLU A 8 22.82 -14.91 1.23
N GLY A 9 23.47 -15.01 2.39
CA GLY A 9 24.38 -16.10 2.75
C GLY A 9 23.74 -17.38 3.30
N ASP A 10 22.43 -17.40 3.54
CA ASP A 10 21.73 -18.59 4.07
C ASP A 10 20.89 -19.27 2.99
N ASN A 11 21.52 -20.21 2.28
CA ASN A 11 20.89 -21.03 1.24
C ASN A 11 20.12 -22.24 1.83
N GLY A 12 19.54 -22.12 3.03
CA GLY A 12 18.91 -23.28 3.66
C GLY A 12 18.24 -23.03 5.00
N GLY A 13 17.05 -22.41 4.97
CA GLY A 13 16.06 -22.57 6.03
C GLY A 13 16.01 -21.48 7.10
N SER A 14 16.63 -20.32 6.90
CA SER A 14 16.52 -19.20 7.83
C SER A 14 15.07 -18.69 7.97
N GLU A 15 14.64 -18.69 9.23
CA GLU A 15 13.34 -18.38 9.83
C GLU A 15 12.85 -16.93 9.59
N TYR A 16 13.59 -16.14 8.82
CA TYR A 16 13.37 -14.71 8.67
C TYR A 16 12.74 -14.36 7.33
N GLU A 17 11.57 -13.74 7.40
CA GLU A 17 10.88 -13.21 6.24
C GLU A 17 11.32 -11.78 5.96
N VAL A 18 11.81 -11.55 4.74
CA VAL A 18 12.23 -10.22 4.28
C VAL A 18 11.31 -9.76 3.15
N VAL A 19 10.47 -8.76 3.44
CA VAL A 19 9.61 -8.10 2.46
C VAL A 19 10.08 -6.66 2.27
N VAL A 20 10.33 -6.26 1.03
CA VAL A 20 10.75 -4.90 0.69
C VAL A 20 9.59 -4.08 0.15
N VAL A 21 9.53 -2.81 0.55
CA VAL A 21 8.56 -1.83 0.05
C VAL A 21 9.30 -0.71 -0.65
N ASN A 22 9.52 -0.87 -1.94
CA ASN A 22 10.28 0.11 -2.72
C ASN A 22 9.70 0.28 -4.13
N ARG A 23 9.00 1.40 -4.33
CA ARG A 23 8.38 1.81 -5.60
C ARG A 23 9.33 1.77 -6.81
N LYS A 24 10.63 2.07 -6.62
CA LYS A 24 11.57 2.18 -7.73
C LYS A 24 11.92 0.84 -8.37
N ILE A 25 11.82 -0.24 -7.60
CA ILE A 25 12.20 -1.60 -8.02
C ILE A 25 11.01 -2.56 -8.05
N ASP A 26 9.82 -2.09 -7.69
CA ASP A 26 8.59 -2.87 -7.60
C ASP A 26 7.50 -2.20 -8.47
N PRO A 27 7.43 -2.54 -9.77
CA PRO A 27 6.45 -1.96 -10.69
C PRO A 27 5.01 -2.35 -10.34
N ALA A 28 4.80 -3.50 -9.69
CA ALA A 28 3.47 -3.91 -9.24
C ALA A 28 3.00 -3.06 -8.05
N LEU A 29 3.92 -2.68 -7.14
CA LEU A 29 3.61 -1.70 -6.11
C LEU A 29 3.28 -0.33 -6.70
N GLU A 30 3.96 0.08 -7.78
CA GLU A 30 3.65 1.32 -8.48
C GLU A 30 2.23 1.31 -9.06
N GLU A 31 1.82 0.22 -9.71
CA GLU A 31 0.46 0.04 -10.22
C GLU A 31 -0.58 0.14 -9.09
N LEU A 32 -0.35 -0.52 -7.95
CA LEU A 32 -1.25 -0.43 -6.79
C LEU A 32 -1.37 1.00 -6.24
N ILE A 33 -0.27 1.77 -6.25
CA ILE A 33 -0.29 3.18 -5.86
C ILE A 33 -1.14 3.98 -6.85
N GLN A 34 -1.03 3.74 -8.15
CA GLN A 34 -1.84 4.41 -9.17
C GLN A 34 -3.33 4.08 -9.03
N ILE A 35 -3.67 2.80 -8.82
CA ILE A 35 -5.06 2.38 -8.58
C ILE A 35 -5.60 3.04 -7.30
N ALA A 36 -4.80 3.05 -6.22
CA ALA A 36 -5.18 3.74 -4.99
C ALA A 36 -5.41 5.24 -5.20
N HIS A 37 -4.62 5.90 -6.06
CA HIS A 37 -4.84 7.30 -6.41
C HIS A 37 -6.17 7.51 -7.16
N CYS A 38 -6.53 6.63 -8.09
CA CYS A 38 -7.85 6.68 -8.74
C CYS A 38 -8.98 6.58 -7.72
N VAL A 39 -8.91 5.62 -6.78
CA VAL A 39 -9.89 5.45 -5.70
C VAL A 39 -10.05 6.72 -4.87
N VAL A 40 -8.97 7.46 -4.62
CA VAL A 40 -9.02 8.74 -3.88
C VAL A 40 -9.73 9.82 -4.67
N LEU A 41 -9.44 9.94 -5.96
CA LEU A 41 -10.04 10.94 -6.83
C LEU A 41 -11.53 10.69 -7.04
N ASP A 42 -11.94 9.42 -7.03
CA ASP A 42 -13.33 9.01 -7.20
C ASP A 42 -14.16 9.10 -5.89
N CYS A 43 -13.51 9.28 -4.73
CA CYS A 43 -14.18 9.31 -3.44
C CYS A 43 -14.41 10.77 -2.96
N PRO A 44 -15.63 11.13 -2.52
CA PRO A 44 -15.87 12.41 -1.88
C PRO A 44 -14.99 12.61 -0.64
N THR A 45 -14.46 13.82 -0.45
CA THR A 45 -13.63 14.18 0.72
C THR A 45 -14.37 14.05 2.05
N THR A 46 -15.70 14.06 2.02
CA THR A 46 -16.58 13.86 3.18
C THR A 46 -16.74 12.38 3.57
N GLU A 47 -16.38 11.44 2.69
CA GLU A 47 -16.61 10.00 2.88
C GLU A 47 -15.30 9.23 3.15
N ILE A 48 -14.56 9.67 4.18
CA ILE A 48 -13.28 9.06 4.56
C ILE A 48 -13.43 7.56 4.87
N THR A 49 -14.58 7.14 5.42
CA THR A 49 -14.87 5.73 5.71
C THR A 49 -14.97 4.88 4.44
N LEU A 50 -15.65 5.39 3.40
CA LEU A 50 -15.74 4.73 2.11
C LEU A 50 -14.36 4.60 1.46
N LEU A 51 -13.56 5.66 1.51
CA LEU A 51 -12.18 5.65 1.02
C LEU A 51 -11.34 4.57 1.73
N ILE A 52 -11.37 4.52 3.06
CA ILE A 52 -10.65 3.50 3.85
C ILE A 52 -11.11 2.11 3.45
N GLN A 53 -12.42 1.90 3.30
CA GLN A 53 -12.98 0.62 2.89
C GLN A 53 -12.49 0.20 1.50
N ARG A 54 -12.53 1.08 0.50
CA ARG A 54 -12.06 0.80 -0.87
C ARG A 54 -10.58 0.45 -0.92
N LEU A 55 -9.75 1.13 -0.13
CA LEU A 55 -8.33 0.81 -0.02
C LEU A 55 -8.09 -0.53 0.69
N ALA A 56 -8.88 -0.83 1.73
CA ALA A 56 -8.81 -2.11 2.42
C ALA A 56 -9.23 -3.26 1.49
N GLU A 57 -10.25 -3.04 0.65
CA GLU A 57 -10.66 -3.97 -0.41
C GLU A 57 -9.55 -4.19 -1.45
N LEU A 58 -8.89 -3.11 -1.91
CA LEU A 58 -7.75 -3.20 -2.83
C LEU A 58 -6.59 -4.04 -2.25
N VAL A 59 -6.18 -3.74 -1.02
CA VAL A 59 -5.12 -4.48 -0.31
C VAL A 59 -5.52 -5.94 -0.08
N THR A 60 -6.75 -6.16 0.34
CA THR A 60 -7.29 -7.50 0.61
C THR A 60 -7.35 -8.33 -0.65
N GLY A 61 -7.86 -7.77 -1.75
CA GLY A 61 -7.92 -8.43 -3.05
C GLY A 61 -6.53 -8.79 -3.58
N HIS A 62 -5.56 -7.87 -3.47
CA HIS A 62 -4.19 -8.11 -3.92
C HIS A 62 -3.49 -9.24 -3.13
N LEU A 63 -3.72 -9.31 -1.81
CA LEU A 63 -3.01 -10.24 -0.90
C LEU A 63 -3.81 -11.51 -0.58
N GLY A 64 -4.63 -11.98 -1.51
CA GLY A 64 -5.26 -13.31 -1.46
C GLY A 64 -6.69 -13.33 -0.91
N GLY A 65 -7.36 -12.18 -0.86
CA GLY A 65 -8.77 -12.05 -0.48
C GLY A 65 -9.04 -12.09 1.02
N PRO A 66 -10.31 -12.18 1.45
CA PRO A 66 -10.68 -12.28 2.86
C PRO A 66 -10.11 -13.54 3.52
N VAL A 67 -9.70 -13.42 4.78
CA VAL A 67 -9.09 -14.51 5.57
C VAL A 67 -10.10 -15.05 6.58
N ARG A 68 -10.47 -16.33 6.47
CA ARG A 68 -11.34 -17.01 7.44
C ARG A 68 -10.56 -17.84 8.46
N ASP A 69 -9.38 -18.32 8.06
CA ASP A 69 -8.50 -19.15 8.88
C ASP A 69 -7.05 -18.70 8.66
N ALA A 70 -6.38 -18.32 9.76
CA ALA A 70 -5.00 -17.85 9.75
C ALA A 70 -4.01 -18.95 9.38
N ASN A 71 -4.28 -20.21 9.75
CA ASN A 71 -3.41 -21.34 9.46
C ASN A 71 -3.40 -21.64 7.96
N ILE A 72 -4.56 -21.56 7.30
CA ILE A 72 -4.67 -21.74 5.84
C ILE A 72 -3.85 -20.67 5.11
N ILE A 73 -3.93 -19.42 5.55
CA ILE A 73 -3.15 -18.34 4.92
C ILE A 73 -1.65 -18.49 5.20
N LEU A 74 -1.27 -18.93 6.39
CA LEU A 74 0.13 -19.21 6.69
C LEU A 74 0.68 -20.33 5.80
N ALA A 75 -0.06 -21.43 5.62
CA ALA A 75 0.34 -22.51 4.73
C ALA A 75 0.49 -22.03 3.27
N LYS A 76 -0.51 -21.30 2.75
CA LYS A 76 -0.44 -20.70 1.41
C LYS A 76 0.70 -19.70 1.27
N TRP A 77 0.98 -18.92 2.30
CA TRP A 77 2.09 -17.99 2.31
C TRP A 77 3.43 -18.72 2.21
N MET A 78 3.63 -19.79 2.98
CA MET A 78 4.89 -20.57 2.92
C MET A 78 5.13 -21.13 1.52
N GLU A 79 4.11 -21.74 0.92
CA GLU A 79 4.17 -22.28 -0.45
C GLU A 79 4.48 -21.18 -1.49
N ARG A 80 3.68 -20.10 -1.50
CA ARG A 80 3.80 -19.04 -2.50
C ARG A 80 5.05 -18.19 -2.35
N SER A 81 5.48 -17.96 -1.12
CA SER A 81 6.72 -17.21 -0.87
C SER A 81 7.94 -18.03 -1.31
N LEU A 82 7.94 -19.34 -1.12
CA LEU A 82 9.00 -20.22 -1.64
C LEU A 82 9.02 -20.22 -3.16
N GLU A 83 7.88 -20.43 -3.81
CA GLU A 83 7.72 -20.37 -5.28
C GLU A 83 8.26 -19.05 -5.85
N LEU A 84 7.89 -17.93 -5.24
CA LEU A 84 8.30 -16.61 -5.69
C LEU A 84 9.81 -16.36 -5.49
N ARG A 85 10.39 -16.79 -4.35
CA ARG A 85 11.84 -16.69 -4.11
C ARG A 85 12.63 -17.50 -5.15
N THR A 86 12.18 -18.71 -5.45
CA THR A 86 12.80 -19.57 -6.47
C THR A 86 12.67 -18.95 -7.86
N SER A 87 11.49 -18.43 -8.23
CA SER A 87 11.28 -17.81 -9.54
C SER A 87 12.13 -16.54 -9.73
N LEU A 88 12.28 -15.72 -8.69
CA LEU A 88 12.99 -14.45 -8.75
C LEU A 88 14.48 -14.56 -8.39
N HIS A 89 14.93 -15.75 -7.97
CA HIS A 89 16.30 -15.98 -7.49
C HIS A 89 16.71 -14.97 -6.40
N THR A 90 15.83 -14.74 -5.44
CA THR A 90 16.03 -13.74 -4.37
C THR A 90 15.51 -14.22 -3.03
N THR A 91 16.12 -13.76 -1.95
CA THR A 91 15.62 -13.95 -0.58
C THR A 91 14.68 -12.83 -0.13
N VAL A 92 14.66 -11.70 -0.84
CA VAL A 92 13.90 -10.50 -0.53
C VAL A 92 12.70 -10.37 -1.46
N LEU A 93 11.49 -10.40 -0.89
CA LEU A 93 10.27 -10.36 -1.69
C LEU A 93 9.71 -8.93 -1.81
N PRO A 94 9.54 -8.38 -3.03
CA PRO A 94 8.85 -7.13 -3.24
C PRO A 94 7.35 -7.28 -2.89
N ILE A 95 6.82 -6.34 -2.10
CA ILE A 95 5.46 -6.43 -1.57
C ILE A 95 4.38 -6.47 -2.66
N GLY A 96 4.61 -5.81 -3.80
CA GLY A 96 3.68 -5.77 -4.93
C GLY A 96 3.64 -7.06 -5.75
N SER A 97 4.63 -7.95 -5.59
CA SER A 97 4.63 -9.29 -6.22
C SER A 97 3.92 -10.34 -5.37
N LEU A 98 3.60 -10.03 -4.11
CA LEU A 98 2.90 -10.96 -3.24
C LEU A 98 1.44 -11.10 -3.71
N ARG A 99 0.97 -12.34 -3.87
CA ARG A 99 -0.45 -12.66 -4.17
C ARG A 99 -1.18 -13.28 -2.99
N VAL A 100 -0.44 -13.63 -1.94
CA VAL A 100 -0.94 -14.07 -0.64
C VAL A 100 -0.16 -13.29 0.40
N GLY A 101 -0.85 -12.77 1.42
CA GLY A 101 -0.19 -11.99 2.45
C GLY A 101 -0.82 -12.17 3.82
N LEU A 102 0.05 -12.25 4.83
CA LEU A 102 -0.32 -12.27 6.24
C LEU A 102 -0.71 -10.86 6.70
N SER A 103 -1.26 -10.76 7.92
CA SER A 103 -1.76 -9.49 8.46
C SER A 103 -0.72 -8.37 8.42
N ARG A 104 0.55 -8.69 8.68
CA ARG A 104 1.66 -7.72 8.60
C ARG A 104 1.90 -7.19 7.17
N HIS A 105 1.80 -8.03 6.14
CA HIS A 105 1.94 -7.59 4.75
C HIS A 105 0.77 -6.69 4.34
N ARG A 106 -0.44 -7.06 4.75
CA ARG A 106 -1.65 -6.25 4.51
C ARG A 106 -1.53 -4.89 5.17
N ALA A 107 -1.14 -4.84 6.44
CA ALA A 107 -0.92 -3.59 7.16
C ALA A 107 0.18 -2.76 6.50
N LEU A 108 1.27 -3.39 6.05
CA LEU A 108 2.39 -2.72 5.42
C LEU A 108 2.02 -2.12 4.06
N LEU A 109 1.29 -2.86 3.22
CA LEU A 109 0.79 -2.38 1.93
C LEU A 109 -0.25 -1.28 2.13
N PHE A 110 -1.21 -1.47 3.05
CA PHE A 110 -2.19 -0.44 3.39
C PHE A 110 -1.49 0.85 3.86
N LYS A 111 -0.49 0.72 4.75
CA LYS A 111 0.35 1.84 5.18
C LYS A 111 1.15 2.45 4.03
N LYS A 112 1.43 1.75 2.93
CA LYS A 112 2.10 2.37 1.78
C LYS A 112 1.14 3.13 0.87
N LEU A 113 -0.10 2.65 0.74
CA LEU A 113 -1.13 3.26 -0.11
C LEU A 113 -1.76 4.49 0.56
N PHE A 114 -2.00 4.43 1.88
CA PHE A 114 -2.73 5.47 2.63
C PHE A 114 -2.01 6.84 2.81
N PRO A 115 -0.68 6.94 3.01
CA PRO A 115 -0.01 8.22 3.25
C PRO A 115 -0.01 9.16 2.04
N ASN A 116 -0.11 8.63 0.82
CA ASN A 116 -0.26 9.45 -0.38
C ASN A 116 -1.62 10.19 -0.40
N ILE A 117 -2.58 9.73 0.41
CA ILE A 117 -3.98 10.16 0.41
C ILE A 117 -4.19 11.32 1.38
N VAL A 118 -3.60 11.22 2.58
CA VAL A 118 -3.64 12.28 3.60
C VAL A 118 -2.87 13.54 3.15
N VAL A 119 -1.83 13.39 2.32
CA VAL A 119 -1.12 14.54 1.74
C VAL A 119 -1.97 15.24 0.68
N SER A 120 -2.71 14.50 -0.15
CA SER A 120 -3.58 15.10 -1.18
C SER A 120 -4.71 15.93 -0.56
N THR A 121 -5.36 15.42 0.49
CA THR A 121 -6.46 16.13 1.16
C THR A 121 -6.03 17.43 1.85
N ARG A 122 -4.80 17.51 2.41
CA ARG A 122 -4.26 18.77 2.94
C ARG A 122 -4.07 19.85 1.86
N ASN A 123 -3.67 19.46 0.65
CA ASN A 123 -3.47 20.41 -0.45
C ASN A 123 -4.78 20.91 -1.07
N LEU A 124 -5.88 20.15 -0.94
CA LEU A 124 -7.21 20.56 -1.40
C LEU A 124 -7.86 21.58 -0.45
N VAL A 125 -7.64 21.46 0.86
CA VAL A 125 -8.11 22.45 1.85
C VAL A 125 -7.51 23.83 1.57
N GLN A 126 -6.24 23.92 1.16
CA GLN A 126 -5.61 25.21 0.85
C GLN A 126 -6.14 25.89 -0.44
N LYS A 127 -6.65 25.11 -1.40
CA LYS A 127 -7.30 25.67 -2.59
C LYS A 127 -8.70 26.21 -2.30
N GLU A 128 -9.44 25.58 -1.40
CA GLU A 128 -10.80 26.04 -1.08
C GLU A 128 -10.80 27.30 -0.20
N GLU A 129 -9.82 27.46 0.70
CA GLU A 129 -9.68 28.67 1.53
C GLU A 129 -9.26 29.90 0.73
N THR A 130 -8.38 29.74 -0.27
CA THR A 130 -7.91 30.85 -1.12
C THR A 130 -8.99 31.37 -2.09
N SER A 131 -9.95 30.53 -2.48
CA SER A 131 -11.10 30.97 -3.28
C SER A 131 -12.15 31.76 -2.47
N LYS A 132 -12.32 31.49 -1.17
CA LYS A 132 -13.27 32.22 -0.32
C LYS A 132 -12.77 33.62 0.06
N GLN A 133 -11.46 33.82 0.20
CA GLN A 133 -10.90 35.14 0.53
C GLN A 133 -10.90 36.14 -0.64
N LYS A 134 -10.94 35.69 -1.89
CA LYS A 134 -11.01 36.59 -3.05
C LYS A 134 -12.42 37.14 -3.33
N GLN A 135 -13.47 36.50 -2.81
CA GLN A 135 -14.86 36.93 -3.02
C GLN A 135 -15.32 37.99 -2.00
N ILE A 136 -14.66 38.11 -0.84
CA ILE A 136 -15.07 39.01 0.25
C ILE A 136 -14.50 40.43 0.09
N SER A 137 -13.50 40.64 -0.79
CA SER A 137 -12.90 41.97 -1.02
C SER A 137 -13.55 42.78 -2.15
N MET A 138 -14.71 42.38 -2.68
CA MET A 138 -15.42 43.07 -3.75
C MET A 138 -16.86 43.45 -3.35
N THR A 139 -17.00 44.32 -2.35
CA THR A 139 -18.23 45.09 -2.14
C THR A 139 -17.88 46.58 -2.21
N PRO A 140 -18.44 47.34 -3.17
CA PRO A 140 -18.14 48.76 -3.29
C PRO A 140 -18.71 49.55 -2.10
N PRO A 141 -17.99 50.57 -1.59
CA PRO A 141 -18.51 51.44 -0.56
C PRO A 141 -19.70 52.26 -1.09
N LYS A 142 -20.72 52.42 -0.26
CA LYS A 142 -21.85 53.33 -0.46
C LYS A 142 -21.43 54.77 -0.27
#